data_AF-A0A8C9U4H6-F1
#
_entry.id   AF-A0A8C9U4H6-F1
#
_cell.length_a   1.000
_cell.length_b   1.000
_cell.length_c   1.000
_cell.angle_alpha   90.00
_cell.angle_beta   90.00
_cell.angle_gamma   90.00
#
_symmetry.space_group_name_H-M   'P 1'
#
loop_
_entity.id
_entity.type
_entity.pdbx_description
1 polymer ?
#
loop_
_entity_poly.entity_id
_entity_poly.type
_entity_poly.pdbx_seq_one_letter_code
_entity_poly.pdbx_strand_id
1 'polypeptide(L)'
;MASQLESAMESLIRVFHNYSCQEGDKYKLSNVELKSLLQNELGDFLGSKDPLLVEKIMNDLDKDHDGEVDFKEFVILVATLTVACNEEYCGGTPLRESTLMQWHLTP
;
A
#
# COMPACT_ATOMS: atom_id res chain seq x y z
N MET A 1 15.48 23.44 5.67
CA MET A 1 15.07 22.14 6.22
C MET A 1 13.74 21.82 5.59
N ALA A 2 13.63 20.69 4.91
CA ALA A 2 12.34 20.21 4.43
C ALA A 2 11.45 19.87 5.63
N SER A 3 10.15 20.09 5.51
CA SER A 3 9.19 19.66 6.51
C SER A 3 9.18 18.13 6.62
N GLN A 4 8.69 17.59 7.74
CA GLN A 4 8.62 16.13 7.94
C GLN A 4 7.81 15.44 6.84
N LEU A 5 6.74 16.10 6.35
CA LEU A 5 5.91 15.59 5.27
C LEU A 5 6.69 15.58 3.94
N GLU A 6 7.38 16.67 3.59
CA GLU A 6 8.22 16.72 2.39
C GLU A 6 9.31 15.66 2.42
N SER A 7 9.93 15.42 3.57
CA SER A 7 10.93 14.36 3.73
C SER A 7 10.35 12.95 3.59
N ALA A 8 9.11 12.73 4.06
CA ALA A 8 8.41 11.46 3.89
C ALA A 8 8.04 11.22 2.41
N MET A 9 7.55 12.25 1.72
CA MET A 9 7.30 12.20 0.28
C MET A 9 8.57 11.90 -0.50
N GLU A 10 9.68 12.57 -0.19
CA GLU A 10 10.98 12.30 -0.82
C GLU A 10 11.44 10.86 -0.54
N SER A 11 11.22 10.35 0.68
CA SER A 11 11.57 8.98 1.04
C SER A 11 10.77 7.96 0.24
N LEU A 12 9.47 8.17 0.04
CA LEU A 12 8.62 7.30 -0.79
C LEU A 12 9.10 7.25 -2.25
N ILE A 13 9.42 8.42 -2.82
CA ILE A 13 9.95 8.55 -4.18
C ILE A 13 11.29 7.80 -4.29
N ARG A 14 12.18 7.98 -3.31
CA ARG A 14 13.48 7.31 -3.28
C ARG A 14 13.36 5.80 -3.16
N VAL A 15 12.49 5.30 -2.28
CA VAL A 15 12.24 3.86 -2.14
C VAL A 15 11.76 3.30 -3.47
N PHE A 16 10.72 3.90 -4.09
CA PHE A 16 10.21 3.43 -5.37
C PHE A 16 11.30 3.35 -6.44
N HIS A 17 12.04 4.44 -6.66
CA HIS A 17 13.10 4.49 -7.67
C HIS A 17 14.31 3.61 -7.38
N ASN A 18 14.57 3.29 -6.11
CA ASN A 18 15.64 2.36 -5.73
C ASN A 18 15.35 0.92 -6.20
N TYR A 19 14.07 0.57 -6.35
CA TYR A 19 13.65 -0.74 -6.85
C TYR A 19 13.28 -0.73 -8.34
N SER A 20 12.61 0.30 -8.86
CA SER A 20 12.15 0.35 -10.27
C SER A 20 13.27 0.55 -11.30
N CYS A 21 14.48 0.89 -10.86
CA CYS A 21 15.62 1.14 -11.75
C CYS A 21 16.52 -0.09 -11.93
N GLN A 22 16.12 -1.28 -11.45
CA GLN A 22 16.97 -2.47 -11.48
C GLN A 22 16.83 -3.24 -12.80
N GLU A 23 15.62 -3.35 -13.35
CA GLU A 23 15.33 -4.01 -14.62
C GLU A 23 14.19 -3.34 -15.39
N GLY A 24 14.37 -3.07 -16.69
CA GLY A 24 13.28 -2.61 -17.56
C GLY A 24 12.94 -1.11 -17.45
N ASP A 25 11.68 -0.79 -17.10
CA ASP A 25 11.16 0.57 -17.06
C ASP A 25 11.37 1.23 -15.69
N LYS A 26 12.26 2.22 -15.65
CA LYS A 26 12.57 3.05 -14.47
C LYS A 26 11.37 3.73 -13.79
N TYR A 27 10.22 3.79 -14.44
CA TYR A 27 9.01 4.40 -13.90
C TYR A 27 8.00 3.39 -13.35
N LYS A 28 8.27 2.09 -13.46
CA LYS A 28 7.38 1.02 -13.02
C LYS A 28 8.17 -0.06 -12.30
N LEU A 29 7.52 -0.75 -11.38
CA LEU A 29 8.08 -1.93 -10.71
C LEU A 29 7.58 -3.16 -11.45
N SER A 30 8.52 -3.94 -11.99
CA SER A 30 8.21 -5.30 -12.43
C SER A 30 7.80 -6.17 -11.24
N ASN A 31 7.18 -7.32 -11.51
CA ASN A 31 6.81 -8.30 -10.49
C ASN A 31 8.00 -8.69 -9.57
N VAL A 32 9.21 -8.79 -10.14
CA VAL A 32 10.43 -9.15 -9.40
C VAL A 32 10.89 -8.02 -8.49
N GLU A 33 10.85 -6.78 -8.97
CA GLU A 33 11.24 -5.60 -8.20
C GLU A 33 10.24 -5.31 -7.09
N LEU A 34 8.93 -5.39 -7.37
CA LEU A 34 7.90 -5.24 -6.36
C LEU A 34 8.08 -6.30 -5.26
N LYS A 35 8.29 -7.57 -5.64
CA LYS A 35 8.55 -8.64 -4.66
C LYS A 35 9.73 -8.31 -3.77
N SER A 36 10.81 -7.77 -4.32
CA SER A 36 11.99 -7.37 -3.56
C SER A 36 11.70 -6.19 -2.63
N LEU A 37 10.95 -5.19 -3.09
CA LEU A 37 10.49 -4.06 -2.29
C LEU A 37 9.65 -4.54 -1.11
N LEU A 38 8.62 -5.35 -1.37
CA LEU A 38 7.73 -5.87 -0.33
C LEU A 38 8.49 -6.71 0.70
N GLN A 39 9.49 -7.49 0.28
CA GLN A 39 10.28 -8.31 1.20
C GLN A 39 11.26 -7.50 2.05
N ASN A 40 11.84 -6.44 1.50
CA ASN A 40 12.85 -5.63 2.20
C ASN A 40 12.25 -4.52 3.05
N GLU A 41 11.23 -3.82 2.54
CA GLU A 41 10.61 -2.67 3.21
C GLU A 41 9.42 -3.09 4.07
N LEU A 42 8.66 -4.10 3.63
CA LEU A 42 7.42 -4.55 4.28
C LEU A 42 7.52 -5.99 4.81
N GLY A 43 8.72 -6.58 4.85
CA GLY A 43 8.92 -7.97 5.28
C GLY A 43 8.43 -8.23 6.70
N ASP A 44 8.68 -7.30 7.62
CA ASP A 44 8.18 -7.39 8.99
C ASP A 44 6.67 -7.15 9.09
N PHE A 45 6.10 -6.34 8.20
CA PHE A 45 4.67 -6.03 8.17
C PHE A 45 3.85 -7.21 7.61
N LEU A 46 4.36 -7.87 6.57
CA LEU A 46 3.68 -8.99 5.92
C LEU A 46 3.83 -10.31 6.69
N GLY A 47 4.73 -10.38 7.67
CA GLY A 47 4.89 -11.50 8.62
C GLY A 47 5.26 -12.86 7.99
N SER A 48 5.32 -12.94 6.66
CA SER A 48 5.52 -14.16 5.90
C SER A 48 6.05 -13.83 4.50
N LYS A 49 7.10 -14.52 4.07
CA LYS A 49 7.64 -14.44 2.70
C LYS A 49 6.83 -15.32 1.73
N ASP A 50 5.53 -15.44 1.96
CA ASP A 50 4.68 -16.33 1.19
C ASP A 50 4.54 -15.78 -0.24
N PRO A 51 4.97 -16.53 -1.26
CA PRO A 51 4.85 -16.09 -2.65
C PRO A 51 3.39 -15.82 -3.06
N LEU A 52 2.41 -16.51 -2.46
CA LEU A 52 0.99 -16.30 -2.75
C LEU A 52 0.49 -14.95 -2.22
N LEU A 53 1.02 -14.50 -1.08
CA LEU A 53 0.68 -13.19 -0.53
C LEU A 53 1.25 -12.07 -1.40
N VAL A 54 2.48 -12.24 -1.89
CA VAL A 54 3.12 -11.30 -2.81
C VAL A 54 2.34 -11.21 -4.13
N GLU A 55 1.94 -12.35 -4.71
CA GLU A 55 1.11 -12.37 -5.92
C GLU A 55 -0.24 -11.69 -5.70
N LYS A 56 -0.86 -11.91 -4.53
CA LYS A 56 -2.12 -11.24 -4.19
C LYS A 56 -1.94 -9.73 -4.06
N ILE A 57 -0.88 -9.27 -3.39
CA ILE A 57 -0.56 -7.85 -3.26
C ILE A 57 -0.26 -7.23 -4.63
N MET A 58 0.51 -7.90 -5.48
CA MET A 58 0.75 -7.48 -6.86
C MET A 58 -0.58 -7.32 -7.60
N ASN A 59 -1.46 -8.31 -7.54
CA ASN A 59 -2.74 -8.26 -8.25
C ASN A 59 -3.72 -7.23 -7.66
N ASP A 60 -3.62 -6.93 -6.37
CA ASP A 60 -4.38 -5.85 -5.73
C ASP A 60 -3.82 -4.46 -6.10
N LEU A 61 -2.52 -4.38 -6.44
CA LEU A 61 -1.80 -3.16 -6.80
C LEU A 61 -1.91 -2.78 -8.27
N ASP A 62 -1.67 -3.75 -9.14
CA ASP A 62 -1.73 -3.68 -10.59
C ASP A 62 -3.20 -3.54 -11.02
N LYS A 63 -3.68 -2.30 -11.10
CA LYS A 63 -5.09 -1.97 -11.37
C LYS A 63 -5.42 -2.00 -12.84
N ASP A 64 -4.43 -1.73 -13.70
CA ASP A 64 -4.59 -1.82 -15.14
C ASP A 64 -4.25 -3.22 -15.69
N HIS A 65 -3.76 -4.12 -14.83
CA HIS A 65 -3.44 -5.51 -15.13
C HIS A 65 -2.38 -5.64 -16.22
N ASP A 66 -1.41 -4.73 -16.22
CA ASP A 66 -0.31 -4.71 -17.17
C ASP A 66 0.89 -5.57 -16.72
N GLY A 67 0.85 -6.09 -15.49
CA GLY A 67 1.88 -6.92 -14.89
C GLY A 67 3.03 -6.15 -14.27
N GLU A 68 2.93 -4.82 -14.20
CA GLU A 68 3.85 -3.89 -13.58
C GLU A 68 3.09 -3.01 -12.56
N VAL A 69 3.82 -2.28 -11.72
CA VAL A 69 3.21 -1.35 -10.75
C VAL A 69 3.81 0.03 -10.92
N ASP A 70 2.99 1.01 -11.28
CA ASP A 70 3.43 2.38 -11.44
C ASP A 70 3.54 3.13 -10.09
N PHE A 71 4.14 4.32 -10.11
CA PHE A 71 4.32 5.11 -8.88
C PHE A 71 2.98 5.47 -8.21
N LYS A 72 1.92 5.70 -8.97
CA LYS A 72 0.61 6.06 -8.44
C LYS A 72 0.00 4.86 -7.72
N GLU A 73 0.08 3.67 -8.29
CA GLU A 73 -0.39 2.43 -7.68
C GLU A 73 0.38 2.10 -6.40
N PHE A 74 1.71 2.29 -6.42
CA PHE A 74 2.53 2.18 -5.22
C PHE A 74 2.11 3.16 -4.10
N VAL A 75 1.87 4.43 -4.42
CA VAL A 75 1.42 5.42 -3.42
C VAL A 75 0.05 5.06 -2.86
N ILE A 76 -0.87 4.54 -3.69
CA ILE A 76 -2.19 4.09 -3.23
C ILE A 76 -2.05 2.93 -2.22
N LEU A 77 -1.11 2.00 -2.43
CA LEU A 77 -0.81 0.95 -1.45
C LEU A 77 -0.40 1.52 -0.12
N VAL A 78 0.62 2.39 -0.14
CA VAL A 78 1.20 2.93 1.09
C VAL A 78 0.14 3.74 1.81
N ALA A 79 -0.68 4.50 1.09
CA ALA A 79 -1.82 5.20 1.67
C ALA A 79 -2.84 4.23 2.29
N THR A 80 -3.20 3.15 1.61
CA THR A 80 -4.15 2.13 2.10
C THR A 80 -3.61 1.42 3.34
N LEU A 81 -2.34 1.00 3.32
CA LEU A 81 -1.64 0.42 4.46
C LEU A 81 -1.56 1.42 5.63
N THR A 82 -1.25 2.67 5.34
CA THR A 82 -1.20 3.74 6.36
C THR A 82 -2.57 3.96 6.97
N VAL A 83 -3.65 3.95 6.18
CA VAL A 83 -5.03 4.07 6.67
C VAL A 83 -5.40 2.85 7.51
N ALA A 84 -5.12 1.62 7.04
CA ALA A 84 -5.37 0.40 7.81
C ALA A 84 -4.58 0.38 9.13
N CYS A 85 -3.31 0.79 9.10
CA CYS A 85 -2.50 0.95 10.31
C CYS A 85 -3.04 2.07 11.20
N ASN A 86 -3.55 3.16 10.63
CA ASN A 86 -4.15 4.25 11.38
C ASN A 86 -5.49 3.85 12.00
N GLU A 87 -6.27 2.94 11.38
CA GLU A 87 -7.45 2.33 12.02
C GLU A 87 -7.03 1.50 13.25
N GLU A 88 -5.90 0.79 13.19
CA GLU A 88 -5.33 0.10 14.36
C GLU A 88 -4.75 1.08 15.40
N TYR A 89 -4.17 2.19 14.95
CA TYR A 89 -3.50 3.19 15.81
C TYR A 89 -4.47 4.17 16.48
N CYS A 90 -5.60 4.47 15.82
CA CYS A 90 -6.62 5.42 16.26
C CYS A 90 -7.96 4.74 16.63
N GLY A 91 -8.12 3.44 16.36
CA GLY A 91 -9.39 2.71 16.46
C GLY A 91 -9.36 1.54 17.43
N GLY A 92 -9.19 1.84 18.71
CA GLY A 92 -9.95 1.12 19.74
C GLY A 92 -11.44 1.43 19.61
N THR A 93 -12.11 1.04 18.52
CA THR A 93 -13.57 0.88 18.48
C THR A 93 -13.97 -0.13 17.40
N PRO A 94 -14.76 -1.17 17.75
CA PRO A 94 -15.28 -2.11 16.77
C PRO A 94 -16.30 -1.40 15.88
N LEU A 95 -16.27 -1.73 14.58
CA LEU A 95 -17.32 -1.41 13.62
C LEU A 95 -18.64 -1.98 14.13
N ARG A 96 -19.41 -1.17 14.86
CA ARG A 96 -20.77 -1.52 15.24
C ARG A 96 -21.65 -1.31 14.02
N GLU A 97 -21.88 -2.40 13.28
CA GLU A 97 -23.14 -2.61 12.56
C GLU A 97 -24.30 -2.26 13.49
N SER A 98 -24.86 -1.05 13.45
CA SER A 98 -26.20 -0.68 13.99
C SER A 98 -26.49 0.83 13.89
N THR A 99 -26.49 1.42 12.68
CA THR A 99 -27.32 2.64 12.47
C THR A 99 -27.88 2.79 11.04
N LEU A 100 -27.98 1.71 10.26
CA LEU A 100 -28.91 1.66 9.11
C LEU A 100 -30.37 1.41 9.54
N MET A 101 -30.64 1.41 10.85
CA MET A 101 -31.98 1.35 11.46
C MET A 101 -32.40 2.71 12.06
N GLN A 102 -32.17 3.83 11.36
CA GLN A 102 -32.75 5.13 11.73
C GLN A 102 -33.56 5.79 10.60
N TRP A 103 -33.79 5.11 9.47
CA TRP A 103 -34.61 5.65 8.37
C TRP A 103 -36.06 5.15 8.32
N HIS A 104 -36.53 4.44 9.36
CA HIS A 104 -37.94 4.13 9.50
C HIS A 104 -38.39 4.38 10.94
N LEU A 105 -39.41 5.23 11.07
CA LEU A 105 -40.17 5.60 12.28
C LEU A 105 -39.71 6.87 13.00
N THR A 106 -40.06 8.00 12.40
CA THR A 106 -40.78 9.03 13.16
C THR A 106 -42.19 9.18 12.55
N PRO A 107 -43.25 9.24 13.37
CA PRO A 107 -44.65 9.30 12.93
C PRO A 107 -45.01 10.61 12.22
#